data_AF-A0A512DU75-F1
#
_entry.id   AF-A0A512DU75-F1
#
_cell.length_a   1.000
_cell.length_b   1.000
_cell.length_c   1.000
_cell.angle_alpha   90.00
_cell.angle_beta   90.00
_cell.angle_gamma   90.00
#
_symmetry.space_group_name_H-M   'P 1'
#
loop_
_entity.id
_entity.type
_entity.pdbx_description
1 polymer ?
#
loop_
_entity_poly.entity_id
_entity_poly.type
_entity_poly.pdbx_seq_one_letter_code
_entity_poly.pdbx_strand_id
1 'polypeptide(L)'
;MVQLYLRNIHCHEETDEVGADEPYVLVTAVNLASSIPVQGFPVPLPAFDVVRYGFDDVDDEETHPAPGSSQSFWGINGQPSPLSDPDNAIFIVSLMENDDGDPEALRGVIKGIVGGSILGSLTADRGTKVAALLRDINSAMGTPTGAPNFDDKIGIAELRFSADELVRAEAGQTIQKSINIEGDGGRYELLFEGRNFQASRWSGVADNWRSLGGMFPVGAPVTAVSRKPGQLDLFVCGNDGRVYTSWWSQGQDWSGINDNWRAIGGFFPAGAKVAAVARTPDNLDLFICGNDGRVYTSWWSQGQDWSGINDNWRSIGGVFPAGAPVAAVARTPNNLDLFICGNDGRVYTSWWFAGVDWSGINDNWFAIGGFFPAGAPLSAVARTGNNLDVFIPGNDGRIYTSWWFA
;
A
#
# COMPACT_ATOMS: atom_id res chain seq x y z
N MET A 1 -5.16 -8.91 -0.16
CA MET A 1 -6.31 -9.45 -0.93
C MET A 1 -5.79 -9.82 -2.29
N VAL A 2 -5.68 -11.11 -2.54
CA VAL A 2 -5.21 -11.63 -3.82
C VAL A 2 -6.29 -11.45 -4.88
N GLN A 3 -5.83 -11.01 -6.05
CA GLN A 3 -6.56 -11.03 -7.29
C GLN A 3 -6.09 -12.24 -8.10
N LEU A 4 -7.00 -13.07 -8.59
CA LEU A 4 -6.70 -14.21 -9.46
C LEU A 4 -7.42 -14.00 -10.80
N TYR A 5 -6.69 -14.10 -11.91
CA TYR A 5 -7.23 -13.82 -13.25
C TYR A 5 -6.58 -14.72 -14.31
N LEU A 6 -7.28 -14.95 -15.42
CA LEU A 6 -6.69 -15.55 -16.62
C LEU A 6 -5.80 -14.49 -17.28
N ARG A 7 -4.55 -14.83 -17.58
CA ARG A 7 -3.59 -13.93 -18.23
C ARG A 7 -3.63 -14.08 -19.75
N ASN A 8 -3.54 -15.31 -20.25
CA ASN A 8 -3.59 -15.60 -21.68
C ASN A 8 -4.07 -17.03 -21.93
N ILE A 9 -4.48 -17.26 -23.16
CA ILE A 9 -4.69 -18.56 -23.78
C ILE A 9 -3.63 -18.74 -24.86
N HIS A 10 -3.11 -19.95 -25.00
CA HIS A 10 -2.26 -20.36 -26.11
C HIS A 10 -2.88 -21.58 -26.77
N CYS A 11 -3.11 -21.50 -28.08
CA CYS A 11 -3.55 -22.63 -28.89
C CYS A 11 -2.31 -23.41 -29.36
N HIS A 12 -2.34 -24.73 -29.19
CA HIS A 12 -1.32 -25.65 -29.69
C HIS A 12 -1.81 -26.53 -30.84
N GLU A 13 -3.12 -26.60 -31.01
CA GLU A 13 -3.84 -27.34 -32.05
C GLU A 13 -5.27 -26.78 -32.04
N GLU A 14 -5.72 -26.27 -33.18
CA GLU A 14 -7.10 -25.79 -33.38
C GLU A 14 -8.10 -26.95 -33.40
N THR A 15 -9.40 -26.65 -33.27
CA THR A 15 -10.44 -27.65 -33.53
C THR A 15 -10.51 -28.02 -35.02
N ASP A 16 -11.15 -29.13 -35.38
CA ASP A 16 -11.23 -29.58 -36.78
C ASP A 16 -12.37 -28.92 -37.59
N GLU A 17 -12.82 -27.75 -37.13
CA GLU A 17 -13.92 -26.94 -37.63
C GLU A 17 -13.55 -26.12 -38.90
N VAL A 18 -14.57 -25.63 -39.61
CA VAL A 18 -14.38 -24.73 -40.77
C VAL A 18 -14.80 -23.32 -40.37
N GLY A 19 -13.87 -22.55 -39.82
CA GLY A 19 -14.19 -21.23 -39.26
C GLY A 19 -12.97 -20.51 -38.70
N ALA A 20 -13.24 -19.47 -37.91
CA ALA A 20 -12.28 -18.85 -37.01
C ALA A 20 -12.47 -19.50 -35.63
N ASP A 21 -11.40 -19.86 -34.94
CA ASP A 21 -11.48 -20.46 -33.61
C ASP A 21 -11.81 -19.36 -32.59
N GLU A 22 -13.04 -19.33 -32.07
CA GLU A 22 -13.50 -18.33 -31.10
C GLU A 22 -13.62 -18.90 -29.67
N PRO A 23 -12.52 -19.31 -29.00
CA PRO A 23 -12.64 -19.97 -27.71
C PRO A 23 -13.16 -19.03 -26.63
N TYR A 24 -13.89 -19.58 -25.66
CA TYR A 24 -14.20 -18.88 -24.42
C TYR A 24 -14.02 -19.76 -23.19
N VAL A 25 -13.52 -19.12 -22.14
CA VAL A 25 -13.20 -19.73 -20.86
C VAL A 25 -14.22 -19.29 -19.83
N LEU A 26 -14.86 -20.26 -19.17
CA LEU A 26 -15.71 -20.05 -18.00
C LEU A 26 -14.99 -20.56 -16.75
N VAL A 27 -14.63 -19.63 -15.86
CA VAL A 27 -14.02 -19.95 -14.56
C VAL A 27 -15.10 -19.90 -13.48
N THR A 28 -15.51 -21.07 -13.01
CA THR A 28 -16.37 -21.21 -11.83
C THR A 28 -15.51 -21.13 -10.57
N ALA A 29 -15.74 -20.11 -9.73
CA ALA A 29 -15.08 -19.95 -8.45
C ALA A 29 -16.07 -20.20 -7.31
N VAL A 30 -15.72 -21.08 -6.38
CA VAL A 30 -16.51 -21.39 -5.16
C VAL A 30 -15.68 -21.04 -3.93
N ASN A 31 -16.21 -20.18 -3.06
CA ASN A 31 -15.64 -19.88 -1.75
C ASN A 31 -16.29 -20.79 -0.73
N LEU A 32 -15.54 -21.78 -0.24
CA LEU A 32 -16.02 -22.75 0.74
C LEU A 32 -16.07 -22.17 2.16
N ALA A 33 -15.35 -21.08 2.41
CA ALA A 33 -15.27 -20.42 3.72
C ALA A 33 -16.37 -19.37 3.95
N SER A 34 -17.24 -19.12 2.97
CA SER A 34 -18.30 -18.12 3.12
C SER A 34 -19.42 -18.59 4.05
N SER A 35 -20.06 -17.63 4.69
CA SER A 35 -21.22 -17.84 5.55
C SER A 35 -22.28 -16.78 5.31
N ILE A 36 -23.54 -17.16 5.45
CA ILE A 36 -24.66 -16.22 5.43
C ILE A 36 -25.18 -15.99 6.87
N PRO A 37 -25.59 -14.77 7.23
CA PRO A 37 -26.18 -14.51 8.54
C PRO A 37 -27.64 -14.98 8.57
N VAL A 38 -27.97 -15.90 9.48
CA VAL A 38 -29.33 -16.33 9.78
C VAL A 38 -29.62 -16.02 11.24
N GLN A 39 -30.53 -15.05 11.48
CA GLN A 39 -30.85 -14.56 12.83
C GLN A 39 -29.61 -14.09 13.62
N GLY A 40 -28.62 -13.54 12.93
CA GLY A 40 -27.36 -13.08 13.53
C GLY A 40 -26.29 -14.16 13.72
N PHE A 41 -26.57 -15.41 13.36
CA PHE A 41 -25.58 -16.49 13.40
C PHE A 41 -25.01 -16.77 12.00
N PRO A 42 -23.69 -16.93 11.86
CA PRO A 42 -23.08 -17.31 10.59
C PRO A 42 -23.37 -18.78 10.30
N VAL A 43 -24.09 -19.03 9.20
CA VAL A 43 -24.33 -20.38 8.68
C VAL A 43 -23.40 -20.61 7.50
N PRO A 44 -22.51 -21.62 7.55
CA PRO A 44 -21.64 -21.96 6.43
C PRO A 44 -22.46 -22.28 5.19
N LEU A 45 -22.26 -21.49 4.15
CA LEU A 45 -22.89 -21.70 2.86
C LEU A 45 -21.90 -21.22 1.80
N PRO A 46 -21.35 -22.13 0.98
CA PRO A 46 -20.43 -21.74 -0.06
C PRO A 46 -21.10 -20.78 -1.05
N ALA A 47 -20.43 -19.67 -1.31
CA ALA A 47 -20.80 -18.70 -2.31
C ALA A 47 -20.02 -19.03 -3.59
N PHE A 48 -20.56 -18.66 -4.74
CA PHE A 48 -19.90 -18.92 -6.01
C PHE A 48 -20.25 -17.86 -7.05
N ASP A 49 -19.36 -17.72 -8.03
CA ASP A 49 -19.62 -16.99 -9.26
C ASP A 49 -18.96 -17.74 -10.42
N VAL A 50 -19.38 -17.43 -11.64
CA VAL A 50 -18.76 -17.91 -12.87
C VAL A 50 -18.33 -16.67 -13.63
N VAL A 51 -17.07 -16.59 -14.04
CA VAL A 51 -16.50 -15.47 -14.83
C VAL A 51 -16.20 -15.95 -16.24
N ARG A 52 -16.52 -15.13 -17.25
CA ARG A 52 -16.28 -15.44 -18.66
C ARG A 52 -15.11 -14.62 -19.19
N TYR A 53 -14.22 -15.26 -19.93
CA TYR A 53 -13.21 -14.65 -20.78
C TYR A 53 -13.45 -15.17 -22.20
N GLY A 54 -13.92 -14.34 -23.11
CA GLY A 54 -14.13 -14.74 -24.52
C GLY A 54 -13.01 -14.20 -25.38
N PHE A 55 -12.54 -14.99 -26.32
CA PHE A 55 -11.54 -14.57 -27.29
C PHE A 55 -12.21 -14.39 -28.64
N ASP A 56 -11.55 -13.62 -29.50
CA ASP A 56 -11.92 -13.60 -30.92
C ASP A 56 -11.20 -14.81 -31.56
N ASP A 57 -10.50 -14.62 -32.67
CA ASP A 57 -9.75 -15.66 -33.39
C ASP A 57 -8.44 -16.08 -32.67
N VAL A 58 -8.28 -17.36 -32.32
CA VAL A 58 -7.08 -17.90 -31.67
C VAL A 58 -6.51 -19.07 -32.47
N ASP A 59 -5.69 -18.73 -33.47
CA ASP A 59 -5.13 -19.69 -34.41
C ASP A 59 -4.04 -20.61 -33.79
N ASP A 60 -3.67 -21.66 -34.52
CA ASP A 60 -2.63 -22.64 -34.18
C ASP A 60 -1.30 -21.95 -33.85
N GLU A 61 -0.73 -22.34 -32.72
CA GLU A 61 0.48 -21.76 -32.13
C GLU A 61 0.37 -20.26 -31.75
N GLU A 62 -0.83 -19.67 -31.74
CA GLU A 62 -1.03 -18.29 -31.28
C GLU A 62 -1.21 -18.18 -29.75
N THR A 63 -0.84 -17.03 -29.20
CA THR A 63 -1.09 -16.69 -27.79
C THR A 63 -1.83 -15.36 -27.71
N HIS A 64 -3.02 -15.40 -27.13
CA HIS A 64 -3.87 -14.23 -26.97
C HIS A 64 -4.01 -13.84 -25.50
N PRO A 65 -3.81 -12.57 -25.13
CA PRO A 65 -4.07 -12.11 -23.78
C PRO A 65 -5.56 -12.16 -23.47
N ALA A 66 -5.93 -12.57 -22.26
CA ALA A 66 -7.33 -12.57 -21.85
C ALA A 66 -7.90 -11.14 -21.88
N PRO A 67 -9.09 -10.92 -22.46
CA PRO A 67 -9.69 -9.60 -22.51
C PRO A 67 -10.04 -9.11 -21.11
N GLY A 68 -9.84 -7.80 -20.89
CA GLY A 68 -10.00 -7.20 -19.58
C GLY A 68 -8.93 -7.68 -18.60
N SER A 69 -7.66 -7.34 -18.88
CA SER A 69 -6.37 -7.77 -18.26
C SER A 69 -6.20 -7.62 -16.73
N SER A 70 -7.30 -7.61 -15.98
CA SER A 70 -7.39 -7.59 -14.53
C SER A 70 -8.77 -8.07 -14.02
N GLN A 71 -9.62 -8.71 -14.83
CA GLN A 71 -10.89 -9.22 -14.31
C GLN A 71 -10.61 -10.41 -13.38
N SER A 72 -10.82 -10.19 -12.08
CA SER A 72 -10.65 -11.24 -11.07
C SER A 72 -11.79 -12.24 -11.16
N PHE A 73 -11.48 -13.53 -11.23
CA PHE A 73 -12.47 -14.59 -10.97
C PHE A 73 -12.59 -14.94 -9.48
N TRP A 74 -11.68 -14.43 -8.64
CA TRP A 74 -11.72 -14.65 -7.19
C TRP A 74 -12.28 -13.45 -6.42
N GLY A 75 -13.08 -13.77 -5.39
CA GLY A 75 -13.81 -12.86 -4.51
C GLY A 75 -15.32 -12.76 -4.74
N ILE A 76 -15.87 -13.51 -5.72
CA ILE A 76 -17.30 -13.78 -6.00
C ILE A 76 -18.18 -12.55 -6.31
N ASN A 77 -17.69 -11.35 -6.06
CA ASN A 77 -18.29 -10.06 -6.44
C ASN A 77 -17.43 -9.31 -7.46
N GLY A 78 -16.46 -9.99 -8.08
CA GLY A 78 -15.47 -9.39 -8.97
C GLY A 78 -14.42 -8.50 -8.28
N GLN A 79 -14.35 -8.49 -6.94
CA GLN A 79 -13.32 -7.79 -6.18
C GLN A 79 -12.29 -8.77 -5.60
N PRO A 80 -11.00 -8.41 -5.50
CA PRO A 80 -10.00 -9.24 -4.83
C PRO A 80 -10.41 -9.62 -3.41
N SER A 81 -10.12 -10.84 -2.99
CA SER A 81 -10.49 -11.37 -1.67
C SER A 81 -9.33 -12.17 -1.06
N PRO A 82 -9.20 -12.25 0.28
CA PRO A 82 -8.16 -13.07 0.90
C PRO A 82 -8.26 -14.53 0.48
N LEU A 83 -7.12 -15.14 0.15
CA LEU A 83 -7.01 -16.59 -0.04
C LEU A 83 -5.60 -17.05 0.28
N SER A 84 -5.43 -17.65 1.45
CA SER A 84 -4.16 -18.23 1.92
C SER A 84 -4.18 -19.75 2.00
N ASP A 85 -5.37 -20.33 2.23
CA ASP A 85 -5.58 -21.78 2.29
C ASP A 85 -6.28 -22.25 1.00
N PRO A 86 -5.64 -23.10 0.18
CA PRO A 86 -6.23 -23.59 -1.05
C PRO A 86 -7.47 -24.48 -0.84
N ASP A 87 -7.69 -25.02 0.37
CA ASP A 87 -8.88 -25.82 0.66
C ASP A 87 -10.13 -24.97 0.95
N ASN A 88 -9.99 -23.64 1.04
CA ASN A 88 -11.11 -22.71 1.16
C ASN A 88 -11.72 -22.29 -0.19
N ALA A 89 -11.16 -22.76 -1.31
CA ALA A 89 -11.65 -22.43 -2.64
C ALA A 89 -11.66 -23.64 -3.59
N ILE A 90 -12.58 -23.62 -4.54
CA ILE A 90 -12.58 -24.50 -5.72
C ILE A 90 -12.66 -23.63 -6.97
N PHE A 91 -11.81 -23.90 -7.95
CA PHE A 91 -11.85 -23.26 -9.27
C PHE A 91 -12.00 -24.33 -10.34
N ILE A 92 -13.11 -24.30 -11.07
CA ILE A 92 -13.33 -25.17 -12.23
C ILE A 92 -13.26 -24.32 -13.49
N VAL A 93 -12.37 -24.69 -14.40
CA VAL A 93 -12.15 -24.01 -15.67
C VAL A 93 -12.79 -24.85 -16.76
N SER A 94 -13.71 -24.25 -17.50
CA SER A 94 -14.39 -24.85 -18.65
C SER A 94 -13.94 -24.08 -19.90
N LEU A 95 -13.55 -24.79 -20.95
CA LEU A 95 -13.17 -24.23 -22.24
C LEU A 95 -14.14 -24.77 -23.29
N MET A 96 -14.67 -23.85 -24.08
CA MET A 96 -15.60 -24.07 -25.17
C MET A 96 -15.08 -23.35 -26.41
N GLU A 97 -15.44 -23.82 -27.58
CA GLU A 97 -15.38 -23.05 -28.82
C GLU A 97 -16.74 -22.40 -29.07
N ASN A 98 -16.76 -21.16 -29.53
CA ASN A 98 -17.99 -20.46 -29.86
C ASN A 98 -18.29 -20.56 -31.37
N ASP A 99 -19.50 -21.02 -31.68
CA ASP A 99 -20.06 -20.94 -33.04
C ASP A 99 -21.25 -19.96 -33.05
N ASP A 100 -22.47 -20.48 -33.26
CA ASP A 100 -23.72 -19.72 -33.21
C ASP A 100 -24.33 -19.69 -31.79
N GLY A 101 -23.62 -20.20 -30.77
CA GLY A 101 -24.07 -20.22 -29.38
C GLY A 101 -24.08 -18.85 -28.69
N ASP A 102 -24.62 -18.84 -27.48
CA ASP A 102 -24.57 -17.68 -26.58
C ASP A 102 -23.73 -18.04 -25.34
N PRO A 103 -22.46 -17.62 -25.28
CA PRO A 103 -21.59 -17.88 -24.15
C PRO A 103 -22.09 -17.31 -22.81
N GLU A 104 -22.87 -16.22 -22.82
CA GLU A 104 -23.49 -15.69 -21.60
C GLU A 104 -24.71 -16.51 -21.17
N ALA A 105 -25.47 -17.04 -22.12
CA ALA A 105 -26.52 -18.01 -21.81
C ALA A 105 -25.94 -19.28 -21.19
N LEU A 106 -24.85 -19.84 -21.75
CA LEU A 106 -24.20 -21.04 -21.20
C LEU A 106 -23.67 -20.77 -19.79
N ARG A 107 -23.02 -19.62 -19.59
CA ARG A 107 -22.60 -19.14 -18.26
C ARG A 107 -23.78 -19.11 -17.27
N GLY A 108 -24.96 -18.67 -17.70
CA GLY A 108 -26.18 -18.71 -16.91
C GLY A 108 -26.63 -20.13 -16.52
N VAL A 109 -26.57 -21.07 -17.48
CA VAL A 109 -26.88 -22.49 -17.24
C VAL A 109 -25.90 -23.10 -16.24
N ILE A 110 -24.59 -22.89 -16.43
CA ILE A 110 -23.55 -23.37 -15.51
C ILE A 110 -23.75 -22.78 -14.11
N LYS A 111 -24.06 -21.50 -13.97
CA LYS A 111 -24.39 -20.88 -12.67
C LYS A 111 -25.53 -21.61 -11.96
N GLY A 112 -26.59 -21.97 -12.67
CA GLY A 112 -27.72 -22.73 -12.11
C GLY A 112 -27.30 -24.11 -11.61
N ILE A 113 -26.53 -24.84 -12.42
CA ILE A 113 -26.05 -26.19 -12.10
C ILE A 113 -25.06 -26.19 -10.94
N VAL A 114 -24.13 -25.23 -10.89
CA VAL A 114 -23.18 -25.07 -9.79
C VAL A 114 -23.90 -24.87 -8.46
N GLY A 115 -24.95 -24.06 -8.43
CA GLY A 115 -25.77 -23.87 -7.23
C GLY A 115 -26.41 -25.18 -6.74
N GLY A 116 -26.95 -25.99 -7.65
CA GLY A 116 -27.49 -27.32 -7.34
C GLY A 116 -26.42 -28.28 -6.83
N SER A 117 -25.26 -28.33 -7.48
CA SER A 117 -24.14 -29.21 -7.14
C SER A 117 -23.55 -28.89 -5.76
N ILE A 118 -23.39 -27.60 -5.43
CA ILE A 118 -22.93 -27.14 -4.11
C ILE A 118 -23.92 -27.54 -3.02
N LEU A 119 -25.22 -27.28 -3.22
CA LEU A 119 -26.26 -27.64 -2.26
C LEU A 119 -26.36 -29.15 -2.05
N GLY A 120 -26.25 -29.92 -3.13
CA GLY A 120 -26.27 -31.40 -3.08
C GLY A 120 -25.03 -32.01 -2.42
N SER A 121 -23.94 -31.26 -2.29
CA SER A 121 -22.66 -31.75 -1.76
C SER A 121 -22.21 -31.05 -0.46
N LEU A 122 -23.09 -30.28 0.21
CA LEU A 122 -22.72 -29.43 1.36
C LEU A 122 -21.90 -30.14 2.46
N THR A 123 -22.26 -31.37 2.79
CA THR A 123 -21.61 -32.17 3.85
C THR A 123 -20.42 -32.99 3.37
N ALA A 124 -20.15 -33.00 2.07
CA ALA A 124 -19.05 -33.76 1.49
C ALA A 124 -17.70 -33.06 1.71
N ASP A 125 -16.61 -33.83 1.65
CA ASP A 125 -15.25 -33.28 1.63
C ASP A 125 -14.96 -32.53 0.32
N ARG A 126 -13.89 -31.73 0.30
CA ARG A 126 -13.52 -30.91 -0.85
C ARG A 126 -13.33 -31.73 -2.13
N GLY A 127 -12.69 -32.89 -2.06
CA GLY A 127 -12.44 -33.75 -3.23
C GLY A 127 -13.75 -34.24 -3.84
N THR A 128 -14.69 -34.67 -3.00
CA THR A 128 -16.04 -35.06 -3.43
C THR A 128 -16.82 -33.88 -4.05
N LYS A 129 -16.70 -32.67 -3.49
CA LYS A 129 -17.31 -31.45 -4.08
C LYS A 129 -16.72 -31.13 -5.46
N VAL A 130 -15.40 -31.20 -5.60
CA VAL A 130 -14.71 -30.99 -6.90
C VAL A 130 -15.19 -31.99 -7.93
N ALA A 131 -15.25 -33.28 -7.57
CA ALA A 131 -15.72 -34.33 -8.48
C ALA A 131 -17.19 -34.12 -8.91
N ALA A 132 -18.05 -33.68 -8.00
CA ALA A 132 -19.44 -33.34 -8.31
C ALA A 132 -19.53 -32.13 -9.27
N LEU A 133 -18.79 -31.05 -8.98
CA LEU A 133 -18.75 -29.86 -9.84
C LEU A 133 -18.22 -30.17 -11.23
N LEU A 134 -17.12 -30.91 -11.34
CA LEU A 134 -16.58 -31.34 -12.64
C LEU A 134 -17.63 -32.13 -13.43
N ARG A 135 -18.27 -33.14 -12.83
CA ARG A 135 -19.31 -33.93 -13.49
C ARG A 135 -20.49 -33.08 -13.96
N ASP A 136 -21.01 -32.25 -13.05
CA ASP A 136 -22.26 -31.52 -13.29
C ASP A 136 -22.04 -30.37 -14.29
N ILE A 137 -20.94 -29.62 -14.18
CA ILE A 137 -20.58 -28.57 -15.16
C ILE A 137 -20.27 -29.20 -16.52
N ASN A 138 -19.53 -30.30 -16.57
CA ASN A 138 -19.22 -31.02 -17.80
C ASN A 138 -20.48 -31.50 -18.55
N SER A 139 -21.55 -31.82 -17.80
CA SER A 139 -22.87 -32.12 -18.37
C SER A 139 -23.60 -30.87 -18.86
N ALA A 140 -23.44 -29.74 -18.17
CA ALA A 140 -24.07 -28.47 -18.51
C ALA A 140 -23.46 -27.83 -19.77
N MET A 141 -22.17 -28.02 -20.00
CA MET A 141 -21.45 -27.51 -21.18
C MET A 141 -22.09 -27.93 -22.50
N GLY A 142 -22.69 -29.13 -22.58
CA GLY A 142 -23.40 -29.59 -23.79
C GLY A 142 -24.84 -29.07 -23.92
N THR A 143 -25.22 -28.00 -23.21
CA THR A 143 -26.56 -27.42 -23.31
C THR A 143 -26.63 -26.51 -24.53
N PRO A 144 -27.55 -26.75 -25.48
CA PRO A 144 -27.71 -25.87 -26.64
C PRO A 144 -28.10 -24.44 -26.22
N THR A 145 -27.31 -23.46 -26.65
CA THR A 145 -27.56 -22.02 -26.41
C THR A 145 -27.77 -21.22 -27.70
N GLY A 146 -27.55 -21.83 -28.87
CA GLY A 146 -27.69 -21.24 -30.20
C GLY A 146 -28.19 -22.22 -31.25
N ALA A 147 -28.20 -21.81 -32.53
CA ALA A 147 -28.51 -22.63 -33.70
C ALA A 147 -28.13 -21.84 -34.98
N PRO A 148 -27.78 -22.48 -36.11
CA PRO A 148 -27.81 -23.92 -36.39
C PRO A 148 -26.62 -24.74 -35.87
N ASN A 149 -25.44 -24.15 -35.67
CA ASN A 149 -24.28 -24.82 -35.09
C ASN A 149 -24.23 -24.56 -33.57
N PHE A 150 -23.80 -25.54 -32.78
CA PHE A 150 -23.76 -25.42 -31.33
C PHE A 150 -22.31 -25.37 -30.89
N ASP A 151 -22.01 -24.52 -29.91
CA ASP A 151 -20.68 -24.43 -29.29
C ASP A 151 -20.10 -25.79 -28.93
N ASP A 152 -18.85 -26.01 -29.36
CA ASP A 152 -18.12 -27.24 -29.13
C ASP A 152 -17.40 -27.28 -27.80
N LYS A 153 -17.29 -28.50 -27.29
CA LYS A 153 -16.87 -28.75 -25.93
C LYS A 153 -15.44 -29.25 -25.93
N ILE A 154 -14.52 -28.31 -25.78
CA ILE A 154 -13.09 -28.63 -25.66
C ILE A 154 -12.80 -29.39 -24.38
N GLY A 155 -13.12 -28.83 -23.20
CA GLY A 155 -12.89 -29.56 -21.96
C GLY A 155 -13.00 -28.78 -20.67
N ILE A 156 -12.68 -29.47 -19.57
CA ILE A 156 -12.87 -28.96 -18.21
C ILE A 156 -11.82 -29.50 -17.25
N ALA A 157 -11.31 -28.64 -16.35
CA ALA A 157 -10.30 -29.02 -15.36
C ALA A 157 -10.44 -28.24 -14.05
N GLU A 158 -9.87 -28.77 -12.97
CA GLU A 158 -9.68 -28.00 -11.72
C GLU A 158 -8.40 -27.16 -11.83
N LEU A 159 -8.50 -25.85 -11.55
CA LEU A 159 -7.36 -24.99 -11.28
C LEU A 159 -7.07 -24.98 -9.78
N ARG A 160 -5.87 -25.41 -9.39
CA ARG A 160 -5.46 -25.44 -7.97
C ARG A 160 -4.10 -24.78 -7.74
N PHE A 161 -4.10 -23.71 -6.96
CA PHE A 161 -2.91 -23.11 -6.39
C PHE A 161 -2.49 -23.84 -5.10
N SER A 162 -1.19 -23.92 -4.84
CA SER A 162 -0.62 -24.41 -3.60
C SER A 162 -0.67 -23.34 -2.50
N ALA A 163 -0.56 -23.76 -1.23
CA ALA A 163 -0.48 -22.83 -0.10
C ALA A 163 0.70 -21.86 -0.25
N ASP A 164 1.87 -22.35 -0.68
CA ASP A 164 3.06 -21.52 -0.88
C ASP A 164 2.89 -20.48 -2.00
N GLU A 165 2.20 -20.84 -3.09
CA GLU A 165 1.84 -19.88 -4.14
C GLU A 165 0.92 -18.79 -3.57
N LEU A 166 -0.15 -19.18 -2.87
CA LEU A 166 -1.11 -18.23 -2.30
C LEU A 166 -0.49 -17.29 -1.25
N VAL A 167 0.40 -17.80 -0.40
CA VAL A 167 1.16 -16.99 0.57
C VAL A 167 2.04 -15.96 -0.16
N ARG A 168 2.77 -16.37 -1.21
CA ARG A 168 3.57 -15.44 -2.03
C ARG A 168 2.70 -14.39 -2.72
N ALA A 169 1.54 -14.80 -3.23
CA ALA A 169 0.59 -13.91 -3.86
C ALA A 169 0.06 -12.85 -2.88
N GLU A 170 -0.32 -13.25 -1.65
CA GLU A 170 -0.77 -12.33 -0.60
C GLU A 170 0.34 -11.35 -0.17
N ALA A 171 1.60 -11.79 -0.19
CA ALA A 171 2.77 -10.94 0.03
C ALA A 171 3.08 -9.98 -1.13
N GLY A 172 2.31 -10.04 -2.22
CA GLY A 172 2.45 -9.13 -3.36
C GLY A 172 3.45 -9.59 -4.41
N GLN A 173 3.94 -10.84 -4.36
CA GLN A 173 4.64 -11.46 -5.48
C GLN A 173 3.63 -11.94 -6.54
N THR A 174 4.00 -11.89 -7.81
CA THR A 174 3.17 -12.50 -8.87
C THR A 174 3.40 -14.00 -8.87
N ILE A 175 2.31 -14.77 -8.80
CA ILE A 175 2.31 -16.22 -9.06
C ILE A 175 1.68 -16.52 -10.41
N GLN A 176 2.09 -17.65 -11.01
CA GLN A 176 1.63 -18.13 -12.31
C GLN A 176 1.27 -19.61 -12.21
N LYS A 177 0.20 -20.02 -12.89
CA LYS A 177 -0.24 -21.42 -12.95
C LYS A 177 -0.83 -21.72 -14.32
N SER A 178 -0.26 -22.67 -15.04
CA SER A 178 -0.83 -23.17 -16.29
C SER A 178 -1.71 -24.39 -16.06
N ILE A 179 -2.75 -24.54 -16.87
CA ILE A 179 -3.48 -25.80 -17.09
C ILE A 179 -3.60 -26.04 -18.59
N ASN A 180 -3.61 -27.31 -19.00
CA ASN A 180 -3.85 -27.71 -20.37
C ASN A 180 -5.24 -28.31 -20.47
N ILE A 181 -6.00 -27.93 -21.49
CA ILE A 181 -7.32 -28.48 -21.79
C ILE A 181 -7.31 -28.95 -23.26
N GLU A 182 -7.78 -30.17 -23.49
CA GLU A 182 -7.82 -30.81 -24.80
C GLU A 182 -9.13 -31.57 -25.00
N GLY A 183 -9.64 -31.54 -26.22
CA GLY A 183 -10.87 -32.21 -26.67
C GLY A 183 -11.43 -31.56 -27.93
N ASP A 184 -12.26 -32.29 -28.67
CA ASP A 184 -12.79 -31.84 -29.98
C ASP A 184 -11.70 -31.40 -30.98
N GLY A 185 -10.58 -32.13 -31.03
CA GLY A 185 -9.46 -31.77 -31.89
C GLY A 185 -8.57 -30.65 -31.33
N GLY A 186 -9.13 -29.72 -30.56
CA GLY A 186 -8.41 -28.60 -29.97
C GLY A 186 -7.53 -28.94 -28.76
N ARG A 187 -6.40 -28.23 -28.62
CA ARG A 187 -5.49 -28.28 -27.47
C ARG A 187 -5.01 -26.89 -27.07
N TYR A 188 -5.34 -26.46 -25.85
CA TYR A 188 -5.01 -25.12 -25.36
C TYR A 188 -4.30 -25.15 -24.00
N GLU A 189 -3.33 -24.25 -23.82
CA GLU A 189 -2.74 -23.90 -22.53
C GLU A 189 -3.37 -22.59 -22.01
N LEU A 190 -3.84 -22.61 -20.76
CA LEU A 190 -4.39 -21.45 -20.06
C LEU A 190 -3.46 -21.02 -18.93
N LEU A 191 -2.88 -19.82 -19.03
CA LEU A 191 -2.02 -19.27 -17.97
C LEU A 191 -2.84 -18.38 -17.03
N PHE A 192 -2.88 -18.75 -15.76
CA PHE A 192 -3.48 -17.97 -14.69
C PHE A 192 -2.43 -17.23 -13.88
N GLU A 193 -2.77 -16.04 -13.41
CA GLU A 193 -1.93 -15.25 -12.51
C GLU A 193 -2.64 -14.87 -11.23
N GLY A 194 -1.84 -14.73 -10.17
CA GLY A 194 -2.31 -14.28 -8.86
C GLY A 194 -1.39 -13.24 -8.24
N ARG A 195 -1.95 -12.15 -7.69
CA ARG A 195 -1.18 -11.16 -6.93
C ARG A 195 -2.06 -10.31 -6.01
N ASN A 196 -1.56 -9.98 -4.83
CA ASN A 196 -2.09 -8.88 -4.02
C ASN A 196 -1.47 -7.53 -4.45
N PHE A 197 -2.19 -6.77 -5.27
CA PHE A 197 -1.75 -5.46 -5.77
C PHE A 197 -1.69 -4.36 -4.69
N GLN A 198 -2.26 -4.58 -3.50
CA GLN A 198 -2.16 -3.62 -2.39
C GLN A 198 -0.88 -3.82 -1.59
N ALA A 199 -0.41 -5.06 -1.44
CA ALA A 199 0.87 -5.36 -0.78
C ALA A 199 2.07 -4.79 -1.54
N SER A 200 1.97 -4.61 -2.86
CA SER A 200 3.06 -4.09 -3.70
C SER A 200 3.26 -2.56 -3.62
N ARG A 201 2.37 -1.80 -2.96
CA ARG A 201 2.49 -0.33 -2.86
C ARG A 201 3.46 0.13 -1.77
N TRP A 202 3.83 -0.74 -0.84
CA TRP A 202 4.77 -0.45 0.24
C TRP A 202 5.91 -1.47 0.21
N SER A 203 7.14 -1.01 0.00
CA SER A 203 8.31 -1.89 -0.16
C SER A 203 8.70 -2.67 1.11
N GLY A 204 8.28 -2.19 2.29
CA GLY A 204 8.59 -2.81 3.59
C GLY A 204 7.59 -3.89 4.03
N VAL A 205 6.56 -4.20 3.25
CA VAL A 205 5.63 -5.30 3.56
C VAL A 205 6.40 -6.62 3.58
N ALA A 206 5.97 -7.56 4.43
CA ALA A 206 6.64 -8.84 4.66
C ALA A 206 8.10 -8.67 5.16
N ASP A 207 8.29 -7.77 6.13
CA ASP A 207 9.57 -7.47 6.79
C ASP A 207 10.72 -7.08 5.85
N ASN A 208 10.40 -6.64 4.63
CA ASN A 208 11.37 -6.28 3.60
C ASN A 208 11.87 -4.82 3.74
N TRP A 209 12.14 -4.39 4.98
CA TRP A 209 12.68 -3.06 5.25
C TRP A 209 14.14 -2.98 4.82
N ARG A 210 14.47 -1.92 4.08
CA ARG A 210 15.84 -1.65 3.63
C ARG A 210 16.53 -0.69 4.60
N SER A 211 17.74 -1.04 5.05
CA SER A 211 18.59 -0.15 5.84
C SER A 211 19.12 1.02 5.00
N LEU A 212 19.11 2.23 5.57
CA LEU A 212 19.75 3.42 5.00
C LEU A 212 21.13 3.69 5.64
N GLY A 213 21.69 2.71 6.36
CA GLY A 213 22.93 2.87 7.13
C GLY A 213 22.79 3.82 8.32
N GLY A 214 23.93 4.10 8.96
CA GLY A 214 24.07 4.95 10.14
C GLY A 214 23.84 4.20 11.46
N MET A 215 24.47 4.69 12.52
CA MET A 215 24.36 4.14 13.88
C MET A 215 23.88 5.24 14.83
N PHE A 216 22.57 5.27 15.08
CA PHE A 216 21.89 6.29 15.87
C PHE A 216 21.35 5.73 17.19
N PRO A 217 20.97 6.56 18.17
CA PRO A 217 20.38 6.09 19.41
C PRO A 217 19.12 5.25 19.15
N VAL A 218 18.92 4.18 19.92
CA VAL A 218 17.76 3.30 19.77
C VAL A 218 16.47 4.10 20.05
N GLY A 219 15.52 4.05 19.11
CA GLY A 219 14.27 4.79 19.21
C GLY A 219 14.38 6.30 18.92
N ALA A 220 15.54 6.78 18.44
CA ALA A 220 15.69 8.17 18.04
C ALA A 220 14.66 8.56 16.96
N PRO A 221 13.97 9.69 17.10
CA PRO A 221 13.06 10.18 16.08
C PRO A 221 13.84 10.60 14.83
N VAL A 222 13.40 10.12 13.67
CA VAL A 222 13.86 10.59 12.35
C VAL A 222 12.84 11.60 11.81
N THR A 223 13.32 12.76 11.40
CA THR A 223 12.48 13.77 10.76
C THR A 223 12.73 13.79 9.26
N ALA A 224 11.68 13.66 8.48
CA ALA A 224 11.71 13.67 7.03
C ALA A 224 11.00 14.90 6.49
N VAL A 225 11.57 15.52 5.46
CA VAL A 225 10.94 16.62 4.72
C VAL A 225 11.10 16.39 3.22
N SER A 226 10.03 16.68 2.46
CA SER A 226 10.10 16.81 1.01
C SER A 226 10.11 18.30 0.68
N ARG A 227 11.22 18.81 0.16
CA ARG A 227 11.31 20.22 -0.25
C ARG A 227 10.76 20.48 -1.64
N LYS A 228 10.74 19.47 -2.50
CA LYS A 228 10.10 19.48 -3.83
C LYS A 228 9.86 18.05 -4.31
N PRO A 229 8.98 17.83 -5.30
CA PRO A 229 8.83 16.52 -5.92
C PRO A 229 10.19 15.94 -6.34
N GLY A 230 10.42 14.66 -6.03
CA GLY A 230 11.67 13.97 -6.35
C GLY A 230 12.85 14.30 -5.42
N GLN A 231 12.62 14.96 -4.28
CA GLN A 231 13.67 15.29 -3.31
C GLN A 231 13.20 15.08 -1.86
N LEU A 232 13.94 14.27 -1.11
CA LEU A 232 13.71 14.04 0.32
C LEU A 232 14.98 14.33 1.11
N ASP A 233 14.80 14.84 2.32
CA ASP A 233 15.89 15.10 3.27
C ASP A 233 15.48 14.54 4.64
N LEU A 234 16.38 13.79 5.27
CA LEU A 234 16.22 13.17 6.59
C LEU A 234 17.17 13.82 7.60
N PHE A 235 16.73 13.91 8.85
CA PHE A 235 17.48 14.48 9.96
C PHE A 235 17.33 13.65 11.23
N VAL A 236 18.43 13.45 11.94
CA VAL A 236 18.48 12.70 13.21
C VAL A 236 19.61 13.23 14.09
N CYS A 237 19.41 13.27 15.41
CA CYS A 237 20.46 13.57 16.37
C CYS A 237 21.17 12.28 16.80
N GLY A 238 22.49 12.22 16.61
CA GLY A 238 23.32 11.05 16.82
C GLY A 238 23.69 10.77 18.27
N ASN A 239 24.38 9.66 18.48
CA ASN A 239 24.88 9.21 19.79
C ASN A 239 25.90 10.20 20.39
N ASP A 240 26.57 10.99 19.56
CA ASP A 240 27.55 12.01 19.95
C ASP A 240 26.93 13.40 20.12
N GLY A 241 25.60 13.52 20.01
CA GLY A 241 24.87 14.78 20.12
C GLY A 241 24.91 15.65 18.86
N ARG A 242 25.55 15.22 17.78
CA ARG A 242 25.54 15.96 16.49
C ARG A 242 24.25 15.68 15.73
N VAL A 243 23.79 16.67 14.97
CA VAL A 243 22.72 16.47 13.99
C VAL A 243 23.33 15.95 12.69
N TYR A 244 22.72 14.91 12.12
CA TYR A 244 23.10 14.30 10.86
C TYR A 244 22.00 14.45 9.82
N THR A 245 22.39 14.41 8.55
CA THR A 245 21.47 14.40 7.41
C THR A 245 21.82 13.34 6.38
N SER A 246 20.78 12.84 5.71
CA SER A 246 20.84 12.00 4.51
C SER A 246 19.75 12.47 3.57
N TRP A 247 20.02 12.53 2.28
CA TRP A 247 19.09 13.01 1.28
C TRP A 247 18.93 12.01 0.15
N TRP A 248 17.79 12.09 -0.52
CA TRP A 248 17.47 11.31 -1.70
C TRP A 248 17.02 12.23 -2.81
N SER A 249 17.50 11.96 -4.02
CA SER A 249 17.10 12.65 -5.24
C SER A 249 16.61 11.62 -6.24
N GLN A 250 15.59 11.96 -7.02
CA GLN A 250 15.04 11.08 -8.04
C GLN A 250 16.13 10.56 -8.99
N GLY A 251 16.19 9.25 -9.17
CA GLY A 251 17.20 8.57 -9.99
C GLY A 251 18.55 8.34 -9.28
N GLN A 252 18.68 8.70 -8.01
CA GLN A 252 19.83 8.37 -7.16
C GLN A 252 19.37 7.53 -5.95
N ASP A 253 20.32 6.95 -5.23
CA ASP A 253 20.05 6.31 -3.94
C ASP A 253 20.20 7.32 -2.80
N TRP A 254 19.88 6.90 -1.58
CA TRP A 254 20.10 7.72 -0.37
C TRP A 254 21.59 8.00 -0.15
N SER A 255 21.92 9.25 0.16
CA SER A 255 23.32 9.66 0.39
C SER A 255 23.96 8.98 1.61
N GLY A 256 23.14 8.57 2.59
CA GLY A 256 23.59 7.93 3.84
C GLY A 256 23.86 6.43 3.77
N ILE A 257 23.58 5.77 2.64
CA ILE A 257 23.85 4.33 2.43
C ILE A 257 25.32 4.02 2.75
N ASN A 258 25.58 2.83 3.29
CA ASN A 258 26.91 2.39 3.75
C ASN A 258 27.49 3.32 4.85
N ASP A 259 26.65 3.71 5.80
CA ASP A 259 27.01 4.51 6.98
C ASP A 259 27.59 5.91 6.66
N ASN A 260 27.23 6.48 5.51
CA ASN A 260 27.73 7.78 5.02
C ASN A 260 26.83 8.97 5.38
N TRP A 261 26.12 8.90 6.50
CA TRP A 261 25.32 10.02 6.98
C TRP A 261 26.20 11.24 7.26
N ARG A 262 25.81 12.41 6.75
CA ARG A 262 26.62 13.62 6.84
C ARG A 262 26.33 14.38 8.12
N ALA A 263 27.35 14.67 8.93
CA ALA A 263 27.21 15.53 10.09
C ALA A 263 26.97 16.99 9.68
N ILE A 264 25.92 17.61 10.21
CA ILE A 264 25.71 19.06 10.21
C ILE A 264 26.45 19.67 11.41
N GLY A 265 26.62 18.93 12.51
CA GLY A 265 27.32 19.37 13.72
C GLY A 265 26.39 19.63 14.90
N GLY A 266 26.89 20.31 15.92
CA GLY A 266 26.20 20.65 17.15
C GLY A 266 26.51 19.70 18.32
N PHE A 267 26.06 20.07 19.52
CA PHE A 267 26.20 19.26 20.74
C PHE A 267 24.90 19.29 21.55
N PHE A 268 23.99 18.40 21.18
CA PHE A 268 22.62 18.32 21.72
C PHE A 268 22.42 17.03 22.52
N PRO A 269 21.31 16.90 23.28
CA PRO A 269 21.00 15.64 23.94
C PRO A 269 20.89 14.52 22.90
N ALA A 270 21.59 13.41 23.11
CA ALA A 270 21.63 12.30 22.16
C ALA A 270 20.21 11.79 21.87
N GLY A 271 19.85 11.71 20.58
CA GLY A 271 18.51 11.27 20.15
C GLY A 271 17.41 12.31 20.34
N ALA A 272 17.73 13.56 20.65
CA ALA A 272 16.72 14.63 20.68
C ALA A 272 16.07 14.84 19.30
N LYS A 273 14.79 15.20 19.31
CA LYS A 273 14.03 15.45 18.08
C LYS A 273 14.53 16.71 17.38
N VAL A 274 14.98 16.55 16.14
CA VAL A 274 15.25 17.66 15.21
C VAL A 274 13.96 17.99 14.47
N ALA A 275 13.44 19.20 14.60
CA ALA A 275 12.36 19.67 13.73
C ALA A 275 12.95 20.20 12.42
N ALA A 276 12.29 19.96 11.29
CA ALA A 276 12.72 20.42 9.98
C ALA A 276 11.55 20.98 9.19
N VAL A 277 11.79 22.07 8.46
CA VAL A 277 10.79 22.71 7.59
C VAL A 277 11.43 23.10 6.26
N ALA A 278 10.74 22.84 5.16
CA ALA A 278 11.06 23.42 3.86
C ALA A 278 10.22 24.68 3.64
N ARG A 279 10.86 25.85 3.62
CA ARG A 279 10.18 27.12 3.29
C ARG A 279 9.97 27.30 1.79
N THR A 280 10.91 26.79 1.02
CA THR A 280 10.92 26.80 -0.45
C THR A 280 11.59 25.51 -0.94
N PRO A 281 11.53 25.20 -2.25
CA PRO A 281 12.33 24.13 -2.84
C PRO A 281 13.83 24.19 -2.53
N ASP A 282 14.35 25.37 -2.22
CA ASP A 282 15.78 25.66 -2.11
C ASP A 282 16.18 26.18 -0.72
N ASN A 283 15.29 26.07 0.26
CA ASN A 283 15.54 26.48 1.65
C ASN A 283 14.98 25.47 2.66
N LEU A 284 15.83 25.04 3.58
CA LEU A 284 15.48 24.21 4.73
C LEU A 284 15.92 24.89 6.02
N ASP A 285 15.14 24.72 7.09
CA ASP A 285 15.46 25.22 8.42
C ASP A 285 15.26 24.09 9.45
N LEU A 286 16.24 23.93 10.33
CA LEU A 286 16.26 22.94 11.40
C LEU A 286 16.17 23.61 12.76
N PHE A 287 15.52 22.93 13.71
CA PHE A 287 15.39 23.38 15.09
C PHE A 287 15.56 22.23 16.09
N ILE A 288 16.22 22.48 17.20
CA ILE A 288 16.45 21.47 18.25
C ILE A 288 16.60 22.17 19.61
N CYS A 289 16.05 21.57 20.67
CA CYS A 289 16.26 22.04 22.03
C CYS A 289 17.55 21.41 22.60
N GLY A 290 18.48 22.25 23.03
CA GLY A 290 19.80 21.84 23.49
C GLY A 290 19.87 21.35 24.92
N ASN A 291 21.09 20.97 25.32
CA ASN A 291 21.40 20.50 26.68
C ASN A 291 21.16 21.59 27.75
N ASP A 292 21.21 22.86 27.37
CA ASP A 292 20.99 24.02 28.23
C ASP A 292 19.53 24.51 28.22
N GLY A 293 18.63 23.79 27.54
CA GLY A 293 17.22 24.15 27.41
C GLY A 293 16.92 25.25 26.40
N ARG A 294 17.93 25.79 25.70
CA ARG A 294 17.72 26.77 24.62
C ARG A 294 17.32 26.07 23.33
N VAL A 295 16.53 26.74 22.50
CA VAL A 295 16.25 26.29 21.14
C VAL A 295 17.35 26.83 20.22
N TYR A 296 17.88 25.97 19.36
CA TYR A 296 18.89 26.30 18.36
C TYR A 296 18.35 26.11 16.95
N THR A 297 18.92 26.83 15.98
CA THR A 297 18.62 26.70 14.57
C THR A 297 19.87 26.57 13.69
N SER A 298 19.70 25.85 12.59
CA SER A 298 20.62 25.80 11.45
C SER A 298 19.78 25.80 10.18
N TRP A 299 20.22 26.51 9.14
CA TRP A 299 19.51 26.62 7.88
C TRP A 299 20.40 26.23 6.71
N TRP A 300 19.76 25.82 5.62
CA TRP A 300 20.39 25.52 4.35
C TRP A 300 19.74 26.30 3.24
N SER A 301 20.56 26.75 2.29
CA SER A 301 20.11 27.36 1.05
C SER A 301 20.87 26.74 -0.11
N GLN A 302 20.20 26.54 -1.25
CA GLN A 302 20.85 25.99 -2.43
C GLN A 302 22.12 26.79 -2.79
N GLY A 303 23.21 26.06 -3.06
CA GLY A 303 24.52 26.64 -3.37
C GLY A 303 25.34 27.07 -2.14
N GLN A 304 24.80 26.94 -0.93
CA GLN A 304 25.52 27.10 0.32
C GLN A 304 25.51 25.79 1.12
N ASP A 305 26.39 25.70 2.10
CA ASP A 305 26.35 24.62 3.08
C ASP A 305 25.39 24.96 4.23
N TRP A 306 25.15 24.00 5.11
CA TRP A 306 24.40 24.23 6.35
C TRP A 306 25.12 25.26 7.23
N SER A 307 24.37 26.21 7.78
CA SER A 307 24.92 27.23 8.67
C SER A 307 25.51 26.67 9.97
N GLY A 308 25.03 25.51 10.41
CA GLY A 308 25.48 24.82 11.62
C GLY A 308 26.78 24.02 11.50
N ILE A 309 27.38 23.93 10.30
CA ILE A 309 28.66 23.22 10.08
C ILE A 309 29.74 23.75 11.01
N ASN A 310 30.60 22.85 11.49
CA ASN A 310 31.61 23.11 12.52
C ASN A 310 30.99 23.60 13.84
N ASP A 311 29.87 22.98 14.22
CA ASP A 311 29.17 23.22 15.49
C ASP A 311 28.65 24.67 15.67
N ASN A 312 28.44 25.40 14.57
CA ASN A 312 28.01 26.81 14.54
C ASN A 312 26.47 27.00 14.60
N TRP A 313 25.78 26.18 15.39
CA TRP A 313 24.33 26.32 15.56
C TRP A 313 23.98 27.60 16.30
N ARG A 314 22.96 28.32 15.81
CA ARG A 314 22.56 29.62 16.36
C ARG A 314 21.47 29.46 17.41
N SER A 315 21.65 30.03 18.60
CA SER A 315 20.61 30.03 19.64
C SER A 315 19.49 31.03 19.33
N ILE A 316 18.23 30.62 19.56
CA ILE A 316 17.00 31.42 19.55
C ILE A 316 16.55 31.71 21.00
N GLY A 317 17.38 31.38 22.00
CA GLY A 317 17.04 31.55 23.42
C GLY A 317 16.01 30.55 23.94
N GLY A 318 15.44 30.86 25.10
CA GLY A 318 14.46 30.06 25.82
C GLY A 318 15.07 29.24 26.96
N VAL A 319 14.22 28.79 27.89
CA VAL A 319 14.61 27.93 29.02
C VAL A 319 13.58 26.81 29.15
N PHE A 320 13.81 25.74 28.39
CA PHE A 320 12.90 24.60 28.25
C PHE A 320 13.53 23.32 28.80
N PRO A 321 12.76 22.23 28.98
CA PRO A 321 13.34 20.94 29.34
C PRO A 321 14.35 20.53 28.26
N ALA A 322 15.54 20.08 28.67
CA ALA A 322 16.59 19.72 27.73
C ALA A 322 16.10 18.63 26.76
N GLY A 323 16.29 18.85 25.45
CA GLY A 323 15.86 17.92 24.41
C GLY A 323 14.34 17.89 24.17
N ALA A 324 13.57 18.79 24.78
CA ALA A 324 12.14 18.88 24.55
C ALA A 324 11.83 19.03 23.04
N PRO A 325 10.85 18.28 22.50
CA PRO A 325 10.48 18.37 21.09
C PRO A 325 10.01 19.77 20.71
N VAL A 326 10.65 20.36 19.71
CA VAL A 326 10.18 21.58 19.03
C VAL A 326 9.23 21.16 17.91
N ALA A 327 8.11 21.85 17.74
CA ALA A 327 7.37 21.83 16.48
C ALA A 327 7.67 23.11 15.69
N ALA A 328 7.87 22.96 14.39
CA ALA A 328 8.19 24.05 13.50
C ALA A 328 7.25 24.02 12.30
N VAL A 329 6.85 25.20 11.82
CA VAL A 329 6.00 25.34 10.66
C VAL A 329 6.38 26.55 9.84
N ALA A 330 6.36 26.41 8.50
CA ALA A 330 6.40 27.54 7.58
C ALA A 330 4.99 27.90 7.15
N ARG A 331 4.56 29.13 7.43
CA ARG A 331 3.30 29.65 6.91
C ARG A 331 3.45 30.14 5.47
N THR A 332 4.60 30.71 5.16
CA THR A 332 4.99 31.21 3.83
C THR A 332 6.50 31.02 3.66
N PRO A 333 7.07 31.25 2.46
CA PRO A 333 8.51 31.30 2.26
C PRO A 333 9.29 32.22 3.21
N ASN A 334 8.61 33.22 3.78
CA ASN A 334 9.22 34.29 4.59
C ASN A 334 8.72 34.30 6.05
N ASN A 335 8.03 33.24 6.49
CA ASN A 335 7.43 33.15 7.81
C ASN A 335 7.60 31.77 8.42
N LEU A 336 8.17 31.73 9.63
CA LEU A 336 8.26 30.52 10.44
C LEU A 336 7.68 30.77 11.82
N ASP A 337 7.11 29.72 12.41
CA ASP A 337 6.64 29.71 13.79
C ASP A 337 7.11 28.42 14.47
N LEU A 338 7.60 28.55 15.69
CA LEU A 338 8.06 27.47 16.55
C LEU A 338 7.16 27.35 17.77
N PHE A 339 7.01 26.12 18.26
CA PHE A 339 6.24 25.82 19.46
C PHE A 339 6.97 24.78 20.31
N ILE A 340 6.94 24.97 21.63
CA ILE A 340 7.59 24.07 22.60
C ILE A 340 6.84 24.11 23.94
N CYS A 341 6.71 22.96 24.61
CA CYS A 341 6.15 22.89 25.96
C CYS A 341 7.25 23.11 27.00
N GLY A 342 7.09 24.12 27.84
CA GLY A 342 8.09 24.55 28.81
C GLY A 342 8.11 23.75 30.11
N ASN A 343 9.04 24.12 30.98
CA ASN A 343 9.24 23.50 32.29
C ASN A 343 8.02 23.66 33.22
N ASP A 344 7.22 24.70 33.00
CA ASP A 344 6.00 25.01 33.75
C ASP A 344 4.73 24.41 33.13
N GLY A 345 4.88 23.59 32.09
CA GLY A 345 3.77 22.97 31.37
C GLY A 345 3.03 23.90 30.41
N ARG A 346 3.44 25.17 30.26
CA ARG A 346 2.85 26.07 29.26
C ARG A 346 3.44 25.80 27.88
N VAL A 347 2.65 26.04 26.84
CA VAL A 347 3.16 26.09 25.47
C VAL A 347 3.67 27.50 25.18
N TYR A 348 4.86 27.58 24.60
CA TYR A 348 5.50 28.81 24.17
C TYR A 348 5.63 28.83 22.66
N THR A 349 5.67 30.04 22.09
CA THR A 349 5.94 30.26 20.67
C THR A 349 7.01 31.32 20.43
N SER A 350 7.74 31.16 19.34
CA SER A 350 8.58 32.19 18.74
C SER A 350 8.42 32.14 17.22
N TRP A 351 8.48 33.30 16.58
CA TRP A 351 8.24 33.44 15.16
C TRP A 351 9.37 34.23 14.49
N TRP A 352 9.52 34.01 13.20
CA TRP A 352 10.49 34.67 12.35
C TRP A 352 9.81 35.26 11.10
N PHE A 353 10.29 36.43 10.71
CA PHE A 353 9.93 37.11 9.46
C PHE A 353 11.20 37.40 8.67
N ALA A 354 11.17 37.24 7.36
CA ALA A 354 12.29 37.69 6.52
C ALA A 354 12.60 39.18 6.78
N GLY A 355 13.85 39.48 7.12
CA GLY A 355 14.32 40.83 7.47
C GLY A 355 14.16 41.21 8.96
N VAL A 356 13.57 40.35 9.78
CA VAL A 356 13.49 40.50 11.24
C VAL A 356 14.12 39.28 11.91
N ASP A 357 14.71 39.45 13.07
CA ASP A 357 15.22 38.32 13.84
C ASP A 357 14.06 37.53 14.51
N TRP A 358 14.38 36.37 15.08
CA TRP A 358 13.43 35.58 15.87
C TRP A 358 12.90 36.37 17.07
N SER A 359 11.59 36.30 17.32
CA SER A 359 10.96 36.99 18.46
C SER A 359 11.45 36.50 19.82
N GLY A 360 11.97 35.27 19.90
CA GLY A 360 12.39 34.60 21.13
C GLY A 360 13.83 34.93 21.57
N ILE A 361 14.59 35.66 20.75
CA ILE A 361 15.96 36.08 21.08
C ILE A 361 15.97 36.82 22.42
N ASN A 362 17.04 36.62 23.19
CA ASN A 362 17.17 37.08 24.57
C ASN A 362 16.08 36.51 25.49
N ASP A 363 15.74 35.23 25.28
CA ASP A 363 14.81 34.45 26.10
C ASP A 363 13.36 35.01 26.14
N ASN A 364 12.95 35.75 25.08
CA ASN A 364 11.65 36.44 24.97
C ASN A 364 10.56 35.59 24.30
N TRP A 365 10.51 34.28 24.59
CA TRP A 365 9.48 33.40 24.04
C TRP A 365 8.09 33.74 24.60
N PHE A 366 7.08 33.78 23.73
CA PHE A 366 5.72 34.17 24.12
C PHE A 366 4.92 32.95 24.62
N ALA A 367 4.39 33.01 25.83
CA ALA A 367 3.53 31.95 26.37
C ALA A 367 2.12 32.05 25.78
N ILE A 368 1.67 31.00 25.08
CA ILE A 368 0.29 30.88 24.59
C ILE A 368 -0.63 30.14 25.59
N GLY A 369 -0.11 29.79 26.76
CA GLY A 369 -0.86 29.22 27.88
C GLY A 369 -0.85 27.69 27.94
N GLY A 370 -1.81 27.12 28.66
CA GLY A 370 -1.93 25.68 28.90
C GLY A 370 -1.23 25.18 30.18
N PHE A 371 -1.50 23.91 30.52
CA PHE A 371 -0.84 23.18 31.60
C PHE A 371 -0.76 21.69 31.21
N PHE A 372 0.37 21.33 30.63
CA PHE A 372 0.67 20.04 30.03
C PHE A 372 1.88 19.39 30.72
N PRO A 373 2.16 18.09 30.51
CA PRO A 373 3.41 17.50 30.97
C PRO A 373 4.61 18.30 30.44
N ALA A 374 5.56 18.65 31.31
CA ALA A 374 6.73 19.44 30.91
C ALA A 374 7.49 18.76 29.76
N GLY A 375 7.75 19.50 28.69
CA GLY A 375 8.43 18.96 27.50
C GLY A 375 7.59 17.99 26.69
N ALA A 376 6.26 17.97 26.89
CA ALA A 376 5.36 17.15 26.09
C ALA A 376 5.54 17.41 24.59
N PRO A 377 5.56 16.37 23.75
CA PRO A 377 5.60 16.53 22.31
C PRO A 377 4.33 17.24 21.83
N LEU A 378 4.50 18.16 20.89
CA LEU A 378 3.39 18.85 20.23
C LEU A 378 3.63 18.88 18.72
N SER A 379 2.56 19.13 17.97
CA SER A 379 2.57 19.24 16.52
C SER A 379 1.91 20.54 16.11
N ALA A 380 2.44 21.19 15.07
CA ALA A 380 1.87 22.40 14.50
C ALA A 380 1.68 22.24 13.00
N VAL A 381 0.65 22.87 12.45
CA VAL A 381 0.37 22.88 11.02
C VAL A 381 -0.13 24.25 10.60
N ALA A 382 0.33 24.74 9.45
CA ALA A 382 -0.16 25.94 8.82
C ALA A 382 -1.17 25.52 7.75
N ARG A 383 -2.37 26.07 7.83
CA ARG A 383 -3.40 25.85 6.80
C ARG A 383 -3.22 26.83 5.64
N THR A 384 -2.76 28.04 5.95
CA THR A 384 -2.49 29.13 5.00
C THR A 384 -1.36 30.02 5.53
N GLY A 385 -0.98 31.05 4.78
CA GLY A 385 -0.08 32.10 5.26
C GLY A 385 -0.56 32.85 6.51
N ASN A 386 -1.87 32.84 6.78
CA ASN A 386 -2.51 33.62 7.84
C ASN A 386 -3.14 32.75 8.93
N ASN A 387 -2.94 31.43 8.89
CA ASN A 387 -3.60 30.50 9.79
C ASN A 387 -2.70 29.33 10.18
N LEU A 388 -2.61 29.05 11.48
CA LEU A 388 -1.98 27.86 12.00
C LEU A 388 -2.72 27.30 13.21
N ASP A 389 -2.47 26.04 13.48
CA ASP A 389 -3.07 25.27 14.56
C ASP A 389 -1.98 24.43 15.25
N VAL A 390 -2.05 24.32 16.58
CA VAL A 390 -1.11 23.59 17.43
C VAL A 390 -1.87 22.55 18.23
N PHE A 391 -1.37 21.32 18.28
CA PHE A 391 -1.98 20.18 18.96
C PHE A 391 -1.03 19.56 19.97
N ILE A 392 -1.54 19.24 21.16
CA ILE A 392 -0.73 18.69 22.26
C ILE A 392 -1.58 17.70 23.11
N PRO A 393 -1.02 16.54 23.50
CA PRO A 393 -1.68 15.64 24.44
C PRO A 393 -1.68 16.23 25.87
N GLY A 394 -2.84 16.20 26.51
CA GLY A 394 -3.07 16.63 27.87
C GLY A 394 -2.68 15.61 28.92
N ASN A 395 -2.66 16.07 30.17
CA ASN A 395 -2.47 15.21 31.35
C ASN A 395 -3.54 14.12 31.50
N ASP A 396 -4.70 14.28 30.86
CA ASP A 396 -5.82 13.33 30.85
C ASP A 396 -5.81 12.39 29.63
N GLY A 397 -4.76 12.41 28.81
CA GLY A 397 -4.65 11.63 27.59
C GLY A 397 -5.49 12.15 26.41
N ARG A 398 -6.20 13.28 26.55
CA ARG A 398 -6.94 13.90 25.44
C ARG A 398 -6.03 14.80 24.62
N ILE A 399 -6.45 15.13 23.40
CA ILE A 399 -5.76 16.08 22.53
C ILE A 399 -6.38 17.47 22.68
N TYR A 400 -5.54 18.46 22.94
CA TYR A 400 -5.92 19.87 23.02
C TYR A 400 -5.40 20.61 21.79
N THR A 401 -6.12 21.66 21.38
CA THR A 401 -5.71 22.53 20.29
C THR A 401 -5.77 24.00 20.69
N SER A 402 -4.90 24.80 20.07
CA SER A 402 -4.97 26.26 20.04
C SER A 402 -4.62 26.71 18.62
N TRP A 403 -5.23 27.80 18.15
CA TRP A 403 -5.03 28.30 16.80
C TRP A 403 -4.70 29.79 16.77
N TRP A 404 -4.06 30.21 15.69
CA TRP A 404 -3.78 31.60 15.39
C TRP A 404 -4.38 32.00 14.04
N PHE A 405 -4.89 33.22 13.97
CA PHE A 405 -5.43 33.86 12.77
C PHE A 405 -4.90 35.30 12.72
N ALA A 406 -4.41 35.72 11.55
CA ALA A 406 -3.86 37.06 11.30
C ALA A 406 -4.94 38.10 10.95
#